data_AF-A0A2T6E4P4-F1
#
_entry.id   AF-A0A2T6E4P4-F1
#
_cell.length_a   1.000
_cell.length_b   1.000
_cell.length_c   1.000
_cell.angle_alpha   90.00
_cell.angle_beta   90.00
_cell.angle_gamma   90.00
#
_symmetry.space_group_name_H-M   'P 1'
#
loop_
_entity.id
_entity.type
_entity.pdbx_description
1 polymer ?
#
loop_
_entity_poly.entity_id
_entity_poly.type
_entity_poly.pdbx_seq_one_letter_code
_entity_poly.pdbx_strand_id
1 'polypeptide(L)'
;MTDASLFQSLLLHAQWFAALLFVPLVCFLEAARSSVICRWSVLLSGYLVQYGLIACLIGSGFSQQAIILIGSVAAYAWIRLFAGWLKRYSVAARQSDPTQ
;
A
#
# COMPACT_ATOMS: atom_id res chain seq x y z
N MET A 1 -30.84 -19.06 -10.21
CA MET A 1 -29.44 -19.52 -10.24
C MET A 1 -28.47 -18.48 -10.84
N THR A 2 -28.97 -17.39 -11.43
CA THR A 2 -28.18 -16.30 -12.05
C THR A 2 -27.82 -15.15 -11.11
N ASP A 3 -28.55 -14.94 -10.01
CA ASP A 3 -28.29 -13.80 -9.10
C ASP A 3 -27.03 -13.97 -8.26
N ALA A 4 -26.68 -15.21 -7.89
CA ALA A 4 -25.51 -15.50 -7.07
C ALA A 4 -24.19 -15.23 -7.82
N SER A 5 -24.12 -15.54 -9.12
CA SER A 5 -22.90 -15.32 -9.92
C SER A 5 -22.66 -13.84 -10.23
N LEU A 6 -23.74 -13.06 -10.45
CA LEU A 6 -23.67 -11.60 -10.58
C LEU A 6 -23.20 -10.94 -9.28
N PHE A 7 -23.78 -11.34 -8.15
CA PHE A 7 -23.41 -10.83 -6.85
C PHE A 7 -21.93 -11.11 -6.52
N GLN A 8 -21.46 -12.33 -6.83
CA GLN A 8 -20.07 -12.72 -6.61
C GLN A 8 -19.10 -11.93 -7.50
N SER A 9 -19.47 -11.66 -8.75
CA SER A 9 -18.67 -10.83 -9.67
C SER A 9 -18.59 -9.36 -9.20
N LEU A 10 -19.70 -8.81 -8.70
CA LEU A 10 -19.73 -7.45 -8.13
C LEU A 10 -18.85 -7.32 -6.89
N LEU A 11 -18.92 -8.29 -5.97
CA LEU A 11 -18.08 -8.32 -4.78
C LEU A 11 -16.59 -8.34 -5.13
N LEU A 12 -16.21 -9.09 -6.17
CA LEU A 12 -14.83 -9.19 -6.60
C LEU A 12 -14.30 -7.86 -7.17
N HIS A 13 -15.12 -7.16 -7.96
CA HIS A 13 -14.78 -5.82 -8.43
C HIS A 13 -14.68 -4.81 -7.27
N ALA A 14 -15.61 -4.87 -6.31
CA ALA A 14 -15.57 -4.02 -5.13
C ALA A 14 -14.31 -4.25 -4.28
N GLN A 15 -13.85 -5.50 -4.14
CA GLN A 15 -12.60 -5.84 -3.45
C GLN A 15 -11.37 -5.28 -4.14
N TRP A 16 -11.30 -5.38 -5.47
CA TRP A 16 -10.22 -4.76 -6.24
C TRP A 16 -10.22 -3.24 -6.08
N PHE A 17 -11.39 -2.62 -6.14
CA PHE A 17 -11.53 -1.17 -5.98
C PHE A 17 -11.13 -0.72 -4.56
N ALA A 18 -11.53 -1.47 -3.54
CA ALA A 18 -11.11 -1.24 -2.16
C ALA A 18 -9.60 -1.39 -1.99
N ALA A 19 -9.01 -2.43 -2.58
CA ALA A 19 -7.57 -2.66 -2.53
C ALA A 19 -6.75 -1.58 -3.24
N LEU A 20 -7.28 -1.05 -4.36
CA LEU A 20 -6.73 0.10 -5.08
C LEU A 20 -6.80 1.38 -4.24
N LEU A 21 -7.94 1.68 -3.63
CA LEU A 21 -8.12 2.87 -2.80
C LEU A 21 -7.36 2.80 -1.47
N PHE A 22 -7.05 1.61 -1.00
CA PHE A 22 -6.38 1.41 0.28
C PHE A 22 -4.97 2.01 0.32
N VAL A 23 -4.15 1.81 -0.72
CA VAL A 23 -2.78 2.35 -0.81
C VAL A 23 -2.74 3.88 -0.72
N PRO A 24 -3.50 4.66 -1.52
CA PRO A 24 -3.51 6.11 -1.43
C PRO A 24 -4.07 6.58 -0.08
N LEU A 25 -5.07 5.90 0.49
CA LEU A 25 -5.62 6.24 1.81
C LEU A 25 -4.55 6.13 2.92
N VAL A 26 -3.84 5.00 2.97
CA VAL A 26 -2.76 4.76 3.93
C VAL A 26 -1.60 5.74 3.71
N CYS A 27 -1.20 5.95 2.45
CA CYS A 27 -0.16 6.90 2.12
C CYS A 27 -0.53 8.32 2.56
N PHE A 28 -1.78 8.74 2.38
CA PHE A 28 -2.23 10.07 2.78
C PHE A 28 -2.23 10.23 4.31
N LEU A 29 -2.64 9.19 5.05
CA LEU A 29 -2.63 9.20 6.51
C LEU A 29 -1.21 9.26 7.10
N GLU A 30 -0.30 8.40 6.62
CA GLU A 30 1.06 8.27 7.17
C GLU A 30 2.01 9.39 6.69
N ALA A 31 1.83 9.89 5.45
CA ALA A 31 2.69 10.91 4.85
C ALA A 31 2.05 12.31 4.81
N ALA A 32 0.97 12.54 5.57
CA ALA A 32 0.25 13.82 5.66
C ALA A 32 1.14 15.02 6.05
N ARG A 33 2.28 14.79 6.72
CA ARG A 33 3.22 15.85 7.12
C ARG A 33 4.48 15.94 6.24
N SER A 34 4.63 15.04 5.27
CA SER A 34 5.79 14.98 4.38
C SER A 34 5.60 15.83 3.12
N SER A 35 6.71 16.12 2.43
CA SER A 35 6.72 16.83 1.15
C SER A 35 5.92 16.08 0.07
N VAL A 36 5.37 16.81 -0.89
CA VAL A 36 4.55 16.26 -1.99
C VAL A 36 5.31 15.16 -2.74
N ILE A 37 6.59 15.38 -3.05
CA ILE A 37 7.44 14.41 -3.76
C ILE A 37 7.55 13.10 -2.97
N CYS A 38 7.79 13.19 -1.66
CA CYS A 38 7.88 12.02 -0.80
C CYS A 38 6.58 11.21 -0.80
N ARG A 39 5.41 11.87 -0.80
CA ARG A 39 4.11 11.18 -0.87
C ARG A 39 3.97 10.39 -2.16
N TRP A 40 4.33 10.99 -3.29
CA TRP A 40 4.28 10.31 -4.58
C TRP A 40 5.23 9.11 -4.65
N SER A 41 6.45 9.24 -4.13
CA SER A 41 7.41 8.12 -4.07
C SER A 41 6.89 6.98 -3.19
N VAL A 42 6.31 7.29 -2.02
CA VAL A 42 5.73 6.30 -1.11
C VAL A 42 4.56 5.59 -1.77
N LEU A 43 3.65 6.35 -2.38
CA LEU A 43 2.48 5.82 -3.09
C LEU A 43 2.89 4.88 -4.23
N LEU A 44 3.84 5.30 -5.07
CA LEU A 44 4.35 4.48 -6.17
C LEU A 44 5.02 3.20 -5.65
N SER A 45 5.83 3.31 -4.59
CA SER A 45 6.48 2.15 -3.97
C SER A 45 5.49 1.18 -3.32
N GLY A 46 4.42 1.69 -2.70
CA GLY A 46 3.36 0.88 -2.10
C GLY A 46 2.60 0.08 -3.16
N TYR A 47 2.27 0.69 -4.30
CA TYR A 47 1.67 -0.02 -5.42
C TYR A 47 2.61 -1.06 -6.02
N LEU A 48 3.90 -0.74 -6.20
CA LEU A 48 4.88 -1.71 -6.68
C LEU A 48 4.94 -2.95 -5.78
N VAL A 49 4.91 -2.77 -4.46
CA VAL A 49 4.86 -3.89 -3.51
C VAL A 49 3.54 -4.65 -3.62
N GLN A 50 2.40 -3.96 -3.65
CA GLN A 50 1.08 -4.60 -3.75
C GLN A 50 0.97 -5.45 -5.02
N TYR A 51 1.25 -4.88 -6.18
CA TYR A 51 1.17 -5.57 -7.47
C TYR A 51 2.26 -6.61 -7.64
N GLY A 52 3.47 -6.34 -7.16
CA GLY A 52 4.57 -7.30 -7.17
C GLY A 52 4.22 -8.56 -6.39
N LEU A 53 3.66 -8.41 -5.19
CA LEU A 53 3.24 -9.55 -4.37
C LEU A 53 2.06 -10.30 -4.98
N ILE A 54 1.07 -9.57 -5.52
CA ILE A 54 -0.04 -10.17 -6.26
C ILE A 54 0.51 -11.00 -7.43
N ALA A 55 1.42 -10.45 -8.23
CA ALA A 55 2.04 -11.15 -9.35
C ALA A 55 2.80 -12.41 -8.92
N CYS A 56 3.54 -12.36 -7.82
CA CYS A 56 4.24 -13.54 -7.27
C CYS A 56 3.28 -14.62 -6.78
N LEU A 57 2.10 -14.25 -6.29
CA LEU A 57 1.11 -15.17 -5.75
C LEU A 57 0.11 -15.66 -6.81
N ILE A 58 0.05 -15.04 -7.98
CA ILE A 58 -0.72 -15.57 -9.11
C ILE A 58 -0.14 -16.94 -9.49
N GLY A 59 -0.97 -17.99 -9.43
CA GLY A 59 -0.57 -19.38 -9.73
C GLY A 59 -0.13 -20.21 -8.51
N SER A 60 -0.08 -19.63 -7.32
CA SER A 60 0.26 -20.34 -6.06
C SER A 60 -0.86 -21.24 -5.50
N GLY A 61 -2.05 -21.20 -6.10
CA GLY A 61 -3.23 -21.96 -5.64
C GLY A 61 -4.07 -21.25 -4.56
N PHE A 62 -3.67 -20.06 -4.10
CA PHE A 62 -4.48 -19.26 -3.19
C PHE A 62 -5.73 -18.68 -3.87
N SER A 63 -6.80 -18.47 -3.08
CA SER A 63 -7.97 -17.76 -3.55
C SER A 63 -7.63 -16.30 -3.88
N GLN A 64 -8.25 -15.74 -4.93
CA GLN A 64 -7.99 -14.37 -5.36
C GLN A 64 -8.21 -13.33 -4.23
N GLN A 65 -9.18 -13.59 -3.36
CA GLN A 65 -9.49 -12.77 -2.18
C GLN A 65 -8.31 -12.74 -1.20
N ALA A 66 -7.70 -13.89 -0.92
CA ALA A 66 -6.54 -13.99 -0.05
C ALA A 66 -5.31 -13.30 -0.67
N ILE A 67 -5.10 -13.45 -1.99
CA ILE A 67 -4.00 -12.79 -2.70
C ILE A 67 -4.11 -11.27 -2.59
N ILE A 68 -5.30 -10.72 -2.85
CA ILE A 68 -5.56 -9.28 -2.73
C ILE A 68 -5.33 -8.80 -1.29
N LEU A 69 -5.84 -9.55 -0.31
CA LEU A 69 -5.67 -9.22 1.11
C LEU A 69 -4.20 -9.18 1.51
N ILE A 70 -3.43 -10.23 1.17
CA ILE A 70 -1.99 -10.32 1.48
C ILE A 70 -1.23 -9.18 0.79
N GLY A 71 -1.53 -8.89 -0.47
CA GLY A 71 -0.93 -7.78 -1.20
C GLY A 71 -1.20 -6.43 -0.54
N SER A 72 -2.44 -6.16 -0.11
CA SER A 72 -2.81 -4.93 0.59
C SER A 72 -2.13 -4.82 1.96
N VAL A 73 -2.07 -5.90 2.74
CA VAL A 73 -1.37 -5.92 4.04
C VAL A 73 0.13 -5.68 3.87
N ALA A 74 0.75 -6.28 2.86
CA ALA A 74 2.15 -6.07 2.54
C ALA A 74 2.43 -4.62 2.15
N ALA A 75 1.58 -4.02 1.32
CA ALA A 75 1.68 -2.61 0.94
C ALA A 75 1.55 -1.68 2.16
N TYR A 76 0.62 -1.96 3.08
CA TYR A 76 0.50 -1.21 4.34
C TYR A 76 1.77 -1.30 5.19
N ALA A 77 2.28 -2.51 5.41
CA ALA A 77 3.49 -2.73 6.19
C ALA A 77 4.70 -1.99 5.58
N TRP A 78 4.81 -2.02 4.25
CA TRP A 78 5.84 -1.30 3.50
C TRP A 78 5.75 0.21 3.68
N ILE A 79 4.56 0.80 3.46
CA ILE A 79 4.34 2.25 3.60
C ILE A 79 4.67 2.71 5.02
N ARG A 80 4.23 1.96 6.04
CA ARG A 80 4.49 2.28 7.45
C ARG A 80 5.98 2.19 7.80
N LEU A 81 6.67 1.17 7.30
CA LEU A 81 8.11 1.00 7.51
C LEU A 81 8.90 2.14 6.84
N PHE A 82 8.53 2.50 5.62
CA PHE A 82 9.17 3.59 4.87
C PHE A 82 8.92 4.96 5.51
N ALA A 83 7.68 5.25 5.92
CA ALA A 83 7.34 6.49 6.63
C ALA A 83 8.08 6.59 7.98
N GLY A 84 8.16 5.49 8.73
CA GLY A 84 8.92 5.42 9.97
C GLY A 84 10.42 5.62 9.76
N TRP A 85 10.98 5.08 8.68
CA TRP A 85 12.38 5.27 8.29
C TRP A 85 12.67 6.74 7.94
N LEU A 86 11.87 7.37 7.08
CA LEU A 86 11.97 8.81 6.75
C LEU A 86 11.94 9.72 7.97
N LYS A 87 11.09 9.41 8.95
CA LYS A 87 11.03 10.17 10.20
C LYS A 87 12.36 10.12 10.97
N ARG A 88 13.04 8.97 11.00
CA ARG A 88 14.34 8.84 11.68
C ARG A 88 15.44 9.63 10.97
N TYR A 89 15.49 9.60 9.65
CA TYR A 89 16.49 10.35 8.87
C TYR A 89 16.30 11.86 8.98
N SER A 90 15.05 12.34 8.97
CA SER A 90 14.80 13.78 9.14
C SER A 90 15.18 14.31 10.52
N VAL A 91 15.07 13.49 11.58
CA VAL A 91 15.56 13.83 12.92
C VAL A 91 17.08 13.81 12.98
N ALA A 92 17.73 12.77 12.44
CA ALA A 92 19.18 12.67 12.40
C ALA A 92 19.83 13.84 11.63
N ALA A 93 19.24 14.23 10.50
CA ALA A 93 19.73 15.35 9.68
C ALA A 93 19.67 16.70 10.42
N ARG A 94 18.70 16.90 11.33
CA ARG A 94 18.62 18.13 12.15
C ARG A 94 19.64 18.16 13.28
N GLN A 95 20.06 17.01 13.80
CA GLN A 95 21.07 16.93 14.87
C GLN A 95 22.49 17.08 14.35
N SER A 96 22.74 16.77 13.08
CA SER A 96 24.06 16.88 12.44
C SER A 96 24.38 18.28 11.90
N ASP A 97 23.51 19.26 12.08
CA ASP A 97 23.72 20.63 11.61
C ASP A 97 24.44 21.44 12.71
N PRO A 98 25.77 21.68 12.61
CA PRO A 98 26.58 22.27 13.69
C PRO A 98 26.40 23.79 13.82
N THR A 99 25.36 24.37 13.21
CA THR A 99 25.10 25.81 13.19
C THR A 99 24.00 26.25 14.16
N GLN A 100 23.58 25.38 15.09
CA GLN A 100 22.84 25.76 16.30
C GLN A 100 23.72 25.69 17.55
#